data_AF-T0YM98-F1
#
_entry.id   AF-T0YM98-F1
#
_cell.length_a   1.000
_cell.length_b   1.000
_cell.length_c   1.000
_cell.angle_alpha   90.00
_cell.angle_beta   90.00
_cell.angle_gamma   90.00
#
_symmetry.space_group_name_H-M   'P 1'
#
loop_
_entity.id
_entity.type
_entity.pdbx_description
1 polymer ?
#
loop_
_entity_poly.entity_id
_entity_poly.type
_entity_poly.pdbx_seq_one_letter_code
_entity_poly.pdbx_strand_id
1 'polypeptide(L)'
;DQPQLGTVFIRGSVPTANLVSLLPELERSRLNVKVVAAISPQLFSLQDQAYREETITGADRWDSMAITNGAFKLMGDWISGPLAAQYSLSADWDGRWRTGGSVEEVMDEAHLSASHILAAIERFCRERGQRLAGLSHLMEEIRSR
;
A
#
# COMPACT_ATOMS: atom_id res chain seq x y z
N ASP A 1 -15.87 16.29 6.42
CA ASP A 1 -14.89 15.19 6.37
C ASP A 1 -14.67 14.72 4.94
N GLN A 2 -13.43 14.41 4.57
CA GLN A 2 -13.12 13.80 3.28
C GLN A 2 -13.39 12.29 3.35
N PRO A 3 -13.88 11.65 2.27
CA PRO A 3 -14.10 10.20 2.27
C PRO A 3 -12.76 9.46 2.43
N GLN A 4 -12.74 8.33 3.13
CA GLN A 4 -11.55 7.47 3.17
C GLN A 4 -11.38 6.78 1.81
N LEU A 5 -10.18 6.88 1.24
CA LEU A 5 -9.86 6.39 -0.11
C LEU A 5 -9.07 5.06 -0.12
N GLY A 6 -8.82 4.50 1.06
CA GLY A 6 -8.18 3.20 1.27
C GLY A 6 -6.97 3.29 2.21
N THR A 7 -6.25 2.19 2.33
CA THR A 7 -5.09 2.05 3.23
C THR A 7 -3.79 1.79 2.46
N VAL A 8 -2.71 2.48 2.83
CA VAL A 8 -1.36 2.28 2.31
C VAL A 8 -0.49 1.65 3.39
N PHE A 9 -0.09 0.39 3.18
CA PHE A 9 0.86 -0.30 4.04
C PHE A 9 2.29 -0.06 3.54
N ILE A 10 3.11 0.61 4.35
CA ILE A 10 4.47 1.01 3.97
C ILE A 10 5.52 0.22 4.75
N ARG A 11 6.56 -0.29 4.07
CA ARG A 11 7.72 -0.94 4.68
C ARG A 11 9.03 -0.49 4.02
N GLY A 12 10.01 -0.15 4.84
CA GLY A 12 11.38 0.17 4.41
C GLY A 12 11.71 1.64 4.60
N SER A 13 12.95 1.92 4.99
CA SER A 13 13.37 3.25 5.46
C SER A 13 13.21 4.35 4.41
N VAL A 14 13.74 4.14 3.21
CA VAL A 14 13.70 5.16 2.14
C VAL A 14 12.30 5.35 1.53
N PRO A 15 11.53 4.29 1.19
CA PRO A 15 10.12 4.46 0.80
C PRO A 15 9.30 5.20 1.86
N THR A 16 9.54 4.94 3.15
CA THR A 16 8.83 5.63 4.24
C THR A 16 9.20 7.11 4.28
N ALA A 17 10.48 7.45 4.16
CA ALA A 17 10.92 8.85 4.10
C ALA A 17 10.30 9.59 2.90
N ASN A 18 10.31 8.96 1.71
CA ASN A 18 9.69 9.51 0.51
C ASN A 18 8.18 9.74 0.70
N LEU A 19 7.45 8.75 1.24
CA LEU A 19 6.02 8.87 1.53
C LEU A 19 5.73 10.01 2.53
N VAL A 20 6.51 10.10 3.61
CA VAL A 20 6.35 11.16 4.62
C VAL A 20 6.56 12.54 4.00
N SER A 21 7.52 12.69 3.08
CA SER A 21 7.75 13.95 2.37
C SER A 21 6.56 14.39 1.49
N LEU A 22 5.70 13.43 1.09
CA LEU A 22 4.52 13.67 0.26
C LEU A 22 3.26 14.02 1.05
N LEU A 23 3.25 13.93 2.39
CA LEU A 23 2.05 14.19 3.18
C LEU A 23 1.39 15.56 2.89
N PRO A 24 2.13 16.67 2.74
CA PRO A 24 1.52 17.96 2.37
C PRO A 24 0.87 17.93 0.98
N GLU A 25 1.43 17.17 0.05
CA GLU A 25 0.91 17.03 -1.31
C GLU A 25 -0.36 16.16 -1.32
N LEU A 26 -0.39 15.06 -0.54
CA LEU A 26 -1.61 14.25 -0.37
C LEU A 26 -2.76 15.09 0.21
N GLU A 27 -2.47 15.96 1.18
CA GLU A 27 -3.46 16.88 1.74
C GLU A 27 -3.95 17.90 0.69
N ARG A 28 -3.02 18.54 -0.02
CA ARG A 28 -3.34 19.51 -1.09
C ARG A 28 -4.22 18.91 -2.17
N SER A 29 -3.92 17.68 -2.56
CA SER A 29 -4.64 16.92 -3.60
C SER A 29 -5.86 16.15 -3.06
N ARG A 30 -6.18 16.31 -1.77
CA ARG A 30 -7.34 15.68 -1.10
C ARG A 30 -7.36 14.16 -1.22
N LEU A 31 -6.17 13.55 -1.17
CA LEU A 31 -5.97 12.10 -1.22
C LEU A 31 -6.01 11.54 0.21
N ASN A 32 -7.21 11.38 0.75
CA ASN A 32 -7.44 10.94 2.12
C ASN A 32 -7.25 9.41 2.28
N VAL A 33 -6.00 8.98 2.38
CA VAL A 33 -5.61 7.59 2.64
C VAL A 33 -5.11 7.41 4.07
N LYS A 34 -5.38 6.24 4.66
CA LYS A 34 -4.76 5.81 5.91
C LYS A 34 -3.37 5.25 5.61
N VAL A 35 -2.33 5.73 6.31
CA VAL A 35 -0.96 5.21 6.16
C VAL A 35 -0.61 4.37 7.38
N VAL A 36 -0.13 3.14 7.16
CA VAL A 36 0.25 2.21 8.23
C VAL A 36 1.67 1.69 8.00
N ALA A 37 2.56 1.91 8.97
CA ALA A 37 3.91 1.34 8.95
C ALA A 37 3.87 -0.17 9.24
N ALA A 38 4.11 -0.98 8.21
CA ALA A 38 4.00 -2.44 8.21
C ALA A 38 5.33 -3.11 8.62
N ILE A 39 5.82 -2.81 9.83
CA ILE A 39 7.17 -3.18 10.27
C ILE A 39 7.30 -4.67 10.58
N SER A 40 6.56 -5.17 11.57
CA SER A 40 6.61 -6.58 11.98
C SER A 40 5.22 -7.09 12.33
N PRO A 41 4.69 -8.06 11.55
CA PRO A 41 3.40 -8.66 11.86
C PRO A 41 3.46 -9.47 13.16
N GLN A 42 4.62 -10.04 13.51
CA GLN A 42 4.83 -10.74 14.78
C GLN A 42 4.72 -9.78 15.97
N LEU A 43 5.43 -8.65 15.95
CA LEU A 43 5.32 -7.67 17.04
C LEU A 43 3.93 -7.05 17.12
N PHE A 44 3.28 -6.80 15.97
CA PHE A 44 1.91 -6.33 15.92
C PHE A 44 0.93 -7.36 16.52
N SER A 45 1.14 -8.66 16.27
CA SER A 45 0.31 -9.73 16.81
C SER A 45 0.38 -9.89 18.33
N LEU A 46 1.48 -9.42 18.95
CA LEU A 46 1.66 -9.40 20.41
C LEU A 46 0.92 -8.25 21.10
N GLN A 47 0.41 -7.27 20.33
CA GLN A 47 -0.35 -6.16 20.89
C GLN A 47 -1.76 -6.63 21.30
N ASP A 48 -2.36 -5.90 22.23
CA ASP A 48 -3.73 -6.18 22.65
C ASP A 48 -4.73 -6.05 21.48
N GLN A 49 -5.89 -6.68 21.65
CA GLN A 49 -6.90 -6.73 20.60
C GLN A 49 -7.43 -5.34 20.23
N ALA A 50 -7.63 -4.46 21.21
CA ALA A 50 -8.18 -3.13 20.99
C ALA A 50 -7.24 -2.31 20.09
N TYR A 51 -5.93 -2.30 20.39
CA TYR A 51 -4.92 -1.64 19.58
C TYR A 51 -4.88 -2.20 18.16
N ARG A 52 -4.93 -3.54 18.01
CA ARG A 52 -4.88 -4.16 16.68
C ARG A 52 -6.09 -3.78 15.83
N GLU A 53 -7.29 -3.78 16.40
CA GLU A 53 -8.55 -3.47 15.73
C GLU A 53 -8.69 -1.98 15.41
N GLU A 54 -8.23 -1.10 16.30
CA GLU A 54 -8.15 0.34 16.05
C GLU A 54 -7.14 0.64 14.93
N THR A 55 -5.99 -0.04 14.95
CA THR A 55 -4.90 0.23 13.99
C THR A 55 -5.20 -0.33 12.61
N ILE A 56 -5.75 -1.55 12.48
CA ILE A 56 -6.04 -2.19 11.19
C ILE A 56 -7.35 -2.96 11.27
N THR A 57 -8.34 -2.50 10.53
CA THR A 57 -9.61 -3.22 10.36
C THR A 57 -9.52 -4.29 9.28
N GLY A 58 -10.51 -5.19 9.23
CA GLY A 58 -10.64 -6.13 8.11
C GLY A 58 -10.78 -5.42 6.76
N ALA A 59 -11.54 -4.31 6.73
CA ALA A 59 -11.73 -3.51 5.52
C ALA A 59 -10.41 -2.86 5.04
N ASP A 60 -9.58 -2.40 5.98
CA ASP A 60 -8.26 -1.83 5.65
C ASP A 60 -7.40 -2.82 4.88
N ARG A 61 -7.46 -4.12 5.21
CA ARG A 61 -6.65 -5.15 4.52
C ARG A 61 -7.12 -5.39 3.08
N TRP A 62 -8.43 -5.30 2.81
CA TRP A 62 -9.02 -5.57 1.49
C TRP A 62 -9.07 -4.34 0.57
N ASP A 63 -9.21 -3.13 1.12
CA ASP A 63 -9.11 -1.86 0.37
C ASP A 63 -7.74 -1.21 0.60
N SER A 64 -6.68 -1.93 0.22
CA SER A 64 -5.29 -1.48 0.40
C SER A 64 -4.37 -1.64 -0.79
N MET A 65 -3.26 -0.90 -0.70
CA MET A 65 -2.03 -1.15 -1.45
C MET A 65 -0.85 -1.26 -0.49
N ALA A 66 0.24 -1.87 -0.96
CA ALA A 66 1.51 -1.93 -0.27
C ALA A 66 2.59 -1.12 -1.01
N ILE A 67 3.51 -0.54 -0.26
CA ILE A 67 4.74 0.07 -0.78
C ILE A 67 5.89 -0.55 0.00
N THR A 68 6.82 -1.21 -0.69
CA THR A 68 7.96 -1.86 -0.03
C THR A 68 9.24 -1.82 -0.85
N ASN A 69 10.38 -1.60 -0.19
CA ASN A 69 11.70 -1.82 -0.80
C ASN A 69 12.13 -3.30 -0.83
N GLY A 70 11.26 -4.22 -0.39
CA GLY A 70 11.46 -5.67 -0.48
C GLY A 70 10.56 -6.30 -1.54
N ALA A 71 10.41 -7.63 -1.42
CA ALA A 71 9.53 -8.40 -2.29
C ALA A 71 8.05 -8.22 -1.91
N PHE A 72 7.16 -8.03 -2.90
CA PHE A 72 5.74 -7.83 -2.67
C PHE A 72 5.11 -8.95 -1.82
N LYS A 73 5.50 -10.21 -2.06
CA LYS A 73 4.99 -11.38 -1.34
C LYS A 73 5.14 -11.28 0.18
N LEU A 74 6.13 -10.54 0.69
CA LEU A 74 6.39 -10.36 2.11
C LEU A 74 5.43 -9.37 2.79
N MET A 75 4.53 -8.75 2.00
CA MET A 75 3.45 -7.89 2.50
C MET A 75 2.16 -8.66 2.76
N GLY A 76 2.11 -9.96 2.45
CA GLY A 76 0.90 -10.80 2.61
C GLY A 76 0.35 -10.89 4.03
N ASP A 77 1.14 -10.60 5.05
CA ASP A 77 0.66 -10.51 6.44
C ASP A 77 -0.16 -9.22 6.71
N TRP A 78 -0.17 -8.27 5.77
CA TRP A 78 -0.80 -6.95 5.91
C TRP A 78 -1.95 -6.74 4.91
N ILE A 79 -1.73 -7.10 3.65
CA ILE A 79 -2.69 -6.90 2.56
C ILE A 79 -3.44 -8.18 2.22
N SER A 80 -4.70 -8.03 1.82
CA SER A 80 -5.57 -9.13 1.41
C SER A 80 -6.07 -8.94 -0.02
N GLY A 81 -6.35 -10.07 -0.69
CA GLY A 81 -7.10 -10.09 -1.94
C GLY A 81 -6.25 -9.93 -3.21
N PRO A 82 -6.83 -10.31 -4.36
CA PRO A 82 -6.09 -10.38 -5.62
C PRO A 82 -5.80 -9.01 -6.26
N LEU A 83 -6.52 -7.96 -5.85
CA LEU A 83 -6.43 -6.64 -6.47
C LEU A 83 -5.37 -5.74 -5.84
N ALA A 84 -4.94 -6.01 -4.60
CA ALA A 84 -3.95 -5.19 -3.90
C ALA A 84 -2.61 -5.09 -4.67
N ALA A 85 -2.20 -6.19 -5.31
CA ALA A 85 -0.97 -6.26 -6.10
C ALA A 85 -0.94 -5.26 -7.25
N GLN A 86 -2.08 -4.98 -7.89
CA GLN A 86 -2.17 -4.13 -9.09
C GLN A 86 -1.86 -2.65 -8.83
N TYR A 87 -1.95 -2.23 -7.57
CA TYR A 87 -1.73 -0.86 -7.13
C TYR A 87 -0.47 -0.72 -6.27
N SER A 88 0.12 -1.84 -5.86
CA SER A 88 1.26 -1.85 -4.95
C SER A 88 2.57 -1.56 -5.66
N LEU A 89 3.52 -1.01 -4.92
CA LEU A 89 4.88 -0.78 -5.36
C LEU A 89 5.82 -1.70 -4.58
N SER A 90 6.66 -2.44 -5.29
CA SER A 90 7.67 -3.31 -4.71
C SER A 90 8.96 -3.25 -5.51
N ALA A 91 10.10 -3.40 -4.85
CA ALA A 91 11.39 -3.38 -5.54
C ALA A 91 11.57 -4.54 -6.53
N ASP A 92 10.79 -5.62 -6.38
CA ASP A 92 10.79 -6.80 -7.24
C ASP A 92 9.76 -6.76 -8.38
N TRP A 93 9.24 -5.58 -8.74
CA TRP A 93 8.16 -5.41 -9.72
C TRP A 93 8.44 -6.03 -11.10
N ASP A 94 9.71 -6.12 -11.51
CA ASP A 94 10.17 -6.73 -12.77
C ASP A 94 10.97 -8.04 -12.56
N GLY A 95 11.05 -8.54 -11.32
CA GLY A 95 11.80 -9.73 -10.97
C GLY A 95 13.32 -9.62 -11.10
N ARG A 96 13.90 -8.41 -11.07
CA ARG A 96 15.35 -8.18 -11.21
C ARG A 96 15.97 -7.54 -9.98
N TRP A 97 17.27 -7.79 -9.78
CA TRP A 97 18.07 -7.04 -8.80
C TRP A 97 18.23 -5.59 -9.26
N ARG A 98 18.14 -4.63 -8.33
CA ARG A 98 18.48 -3.23 -8.62
C ARG A 98 19.97 -3.09 -8.89
N THR A 99 20.32 -2.10 -9.71
CA THR A 99 21.71 -1.72 -9.92
C THR A 99 22.29 -1.02 -8.68
N GLY A 100 23.60 -0.79 -8.69
CA GLY A 100 24.27 0.04 -7.69
C GLY A 100 24.33 1.49 -8.16
N GLY A 101 24.23 2.43 -7.23
CA GLY A 101 24.27 3.85 -7.52
C GLY A 101 23.98 4.67 -6.26
N SER A 102 23.63 5.93 -6.45
CA SER A 102 23.07 6.75 -5.39
C SER A 102 21.72 6.18 -4.92
N VAL A 103 21.32 6.54 -3.69
CA VAL A 103 19.99 6.16 -3.17
C VAL A 103 18.88 6.65 -4.09
N GLU A 104 19.02 7.85 -4.67
CA GLU A 104 18.02 8.42 -5.57
C GLU A 104 17.86 7.58 -6.85
N GLU A 105 18.96 7.24 -7.52
CA GLU A 105 18.95 6.40 -8.73
C GLU A 105 18.34 5.02 -8.46
N VAL A 106 18.74 4.37 -7.35
CA VAL A 106 18.22 3.04 -6.98
C VAL A 106 16.72 3.10 -6.67
N MET A 107 16.25 4.15 -6.01
CA MET A 107 14.84 4.32 -5.69
C MET A 107 14.01 4.63 -6.92
N ASP A 108 14.54 5.38 -7.87
CA ASP A 108 13.87 5.63 -9.14
C ASP A 108 13.77 4.35 -9.99
N GLU A 109 14.87 3.60 -10.12
CA GLU A 109 14.89 2.28 -10.78
C GLU A 109 13.91 1.28 -10.13
N ALA A 110 13.74 1.35 -8.81
CA ALA A 110 12.79 0.51 -8.07
C ALA A 110 11.33 0.96 -8.18
N HIS A 111 11.05 2.09 -8.86
CA HIS A 111 9.74 2.77 -8.85
C HIS A 111 9.25 3.11 -7.43
N LEU A 112 10.18 3.50 -6.55
CA LEU A 112 9.90 3.87 -5.15
C LEU A 112 10.35 5.31 -4.83
N SER A 113 10.75 6.09 -5.84
CA SER A 113 10.95 7.54 -5.69
C SER A 113 9.63 8.25 -5.35
N ALA A 114 9.71 9.46 -4.80
CA ALA A 114 8.52 10.20 -4.35
C ALA A 114 7.50 10.43 -5.48
N SER A 115 7.97 10.68 -6.71
CA SER A 115 7.11 10.82 -7.90
C SER A 115 6.33 9.54 -8.21
N HIS A 116 7.00 8.37 -8.22
CA HIS A 116 6.35 7.08 -8.42
C HIS A 116 5.33 6.76 -7.32
N ILE A 117 5.69 7.02 -6.06
CA ILE A 117 4.79 6.81 -4.91
C ILE A 117 3.53 7.69 -5.04
N LEU A 118 3.69 8.98 -5.34
CA LEU A 118 2.56 9.89 -5.50
C LEU A 118 1.64 9.44 -6.63
N ALA A 119 2.19 9.14 -7.82
CA ALA A 119 1.42 8.69 -8.96
C ALA A 119 0.65 7.38 -8.68
N ALA A 120 1.26 6.46 -7.94
CA ALA A 120 0.60 5.21 -7.54
C ALA A 120 -0.55 5.46 -6.56
N ILE A 121 -0.36 6.33 -5.56
CA ILE A 121 -1.41 6.70 -4.59
C ILE A 121 -2.56 7.46 -5.28
N GLU A 122 -2.26 8.36 -6.22
CA GLU A 122 -3.28 9.04 -7.04
C GLU A 122 -4.11 8.04 -7.83
N ARG A 123 -3.45 7.10 -8.53
CA ARG A 123 -4.12 6.03 -9.27
C ARG A 123 -4.97 5.17 -8.34
N PHE A 124 -4.43 4.78 -7.19
CA PHE A 124 -5.14 4.05 -6.16
C PHE A 124 -6.40 4.83 -5.71
N CYS A 125 -6.29 6.10 -5.35
CA CYS A 125 -7.45 6.87 -4.91
C CYS A 125 -8.51 7.02 -6.01
N ARG A 126 -8.09 7.34 -7.25
CA ARG A 126 -8.98 7.59 -8.38
C ARG A 126 -9.75 6.35 -8.82
N GLU A 127 -9.11 5.18 -8.81
CA GLU A 127 -9.70 3.93 -9.29
C GLU A 127 -10.43 3.14 -8.20
N ARG A 128 -10.60 3.70 -6.99
CA ARG A 128 -11.26 3.03 -5.86
C ARG A 128 -12.62 2.43 -6.23
N GLY A 129 -13.46 3.17 -6.97
CA GLY A 129 -14.77 2.65 -7.40
C GLY A 129 -14.66 1.39 -8.26
N GLN A 130 -13.68 1.33 -9.16
CA GLN A 130 -13.44 0.17 -10.01
C GLN A 130 -12.92 -1.02 -9.19
N ARG A 131 -12.00 -0.77 -8.24
CA ARG A 131 -11.53 -1.82 -7.32
C ARG A 131 -12.65 -2.44 -6.50
N LEU A 132 -13.49 -1.61 -5.90
CA LEU A 132 -14.59 -2.09 -5.05
C LEU A 132 -15.60 -2.88 -5.88
N ALA A 133 -15.91 -2.43 -7.11
CA ALA A 133 -16.76 -3.19 -8.03
C ALA A 133 -16.15 -4.57 -8.36
N GLY A 134 -14.83 -4.64 -8.58
CA GLY A 134 -14.13 -5.91 -8.80
C GLY A 134 -14.19 -6.86 -7.60
N LEU A 135 -14.03 -6.35 -6.37
CA LEU A 135 -14.18 -7.14 -5.15
C LEU A 135 -15.61 -7.65 -4.95
N SER A 136 -16.60 -6.77 -5.16
CA SER A 136 -18.02 -7.12 -5.09
C SER A 136 -18.37 -8.24 -6.08
N HIS A 137 -17.91 -8.12 -7.33
CA HIS A 137 -18.14 -9.13 -8.35
C HIS A 137 -17.52 -10.48 -7.99
N LEU A 138 -16.28 -10.49 -7.50
CA LEU A 138 -15.63 -11.72 -7.01
C LEU A 138 -16.41 -12.37 -5.86
N MET A 139 -16.94 -11.57 -4.93
CA MET A 139 -17.77 -12.07 -3.84
C MET A 139 -19.09 -12.65 -4.33
N GLU A 140 -19.71 -12.07 -5.35
CA GLU A 140 -20.92 -12.61 -5.99
C GLU A 140 -20.64 -13.94 -6.70
N GLU A 141 -19.52 -14.05 -7.43
CA GLU A 141 -19.09 -15.31 -8.05
C GLU A 141 -18.80 -16.41 -7.03
N ILE A 142 -18.24 -16.07 -5.87
CA ILE A 142 -18.02 -17.04 -4.78
C ILE A 142 -19.35 -17.53 -4.20
N ARG A 143 -20.33 -16.64 -4.04
CA ARG A 143 -21.66 -16.97 -3.49
C ARG A 143 -22.52 -17.80 -4.43
N SER A 144 -22.26 -17.73 -5.74
CA SER A 144 -23.01 -18.48 -6.75
C SER A 144 -22.45 -19.89 -7.02
N ARG A 145 -21.32 -20.24 -6.40
CA ARG A 145 -20.79 -21.62 -6.37
C ARG A 145 -21.50 -22.46 -5.31
#